data_AF-A0A2E5E0D7-F1
#
_entry.id   AF-A0A2E5E0D7-F1
#
_cell.length_a   1.000
_cell.length_b   1.000
_cell.length_c   1.000
_cell.angle_alpha   90.00
_cell.angle_beta   90.00
_cell.angle_gamma   90.00
#
_symmetry.space_group_name_H-M   'P 1'
#
loop_
_entity.id
_entity.type
_entity.pdbx_description
1 polymer ?
#
loop_
_entity_poly.entity_id
_entity_poly.type
_entity_poly.pdbx_seq_one_letter_code
_entity_poly.pdbx_strand_id
1 'polypeptide(L)'
;MKTSKTAILALSALLAISPSALGADYAVPGDYASIQDAVNAASSGDVITVGPGTWPGRLDFRGKDLTVRSSDGPESTTIDSNGVSSGVLFRTQEGPGAVLEGFTITGGTGSLHANESFTLGGGIAVVSSAPTIRNCILTKNSAHFGGGIGIWEGSPVIEDCLFIANHATGDGGGLRLHEFSYPIIRNSSFLQNTADVFGVGIAYGNDSDGQHIDCMFDGNTAGLRGGAIASACTCNDPNLSGSSFCNSLPDHILGGWQDNGGNDFCPVCAMDVDADGDVDTDDILQVISAWGGCICVEDVDGDTVVGVNDLLAVVAEFGDCPE
;
A
#
# COMPACT_ATOMS: atom_id res chain seq x y z
N MET A 1 -51.01 28.31 60.24
CA MET A 1 -50.81 27.68 58.92
C MET A 1 -50.36 28.75 57.93
N LYS A 2 -49.05 28.88 57.68
CA LYS A 2 -48.48 29.71 56.61
C LYS A 2 -47.79 28.74 55.64
N THR A 3 -48.32 28.60 54.43
CA THR A 3 -47.75 27.75 53.38
C THR A 3 -46.69 28.54 52.62
N SER A 4 -45.43 28.12 52.76
CA SER A 4 -44.29 28.57 51.97
C SER A 4 -44.43 28.08 50.53
N LYS A 5 -44.34 28.98 49.54
CA LYS A 5 -44.22 28.63 48.12
C LYS A 5 -42.74 28.71 47.74
N THR A 6 -42.13 27.56 47.51
CA THR A 6 -40.76 27.42 47.01
C THR A 6 -40.75 27.77 45.52
N ALA A 7 -40.02 28.81 45.14
CA ALA A 7 -39.77 29.15 43.74
C ALA A 7 -38.61 28.30 43.21
N ILE A 8 -38.88 27.50 42.17
CA ILE A 8 -37.86 26.74 41.45
C ILE A 8 -37.25 27.69 40.41
N LEU A 9 -35.99 28.09 40.60
CA LEU A 9 -35.20 28.73 39.54
C LEU A 9 -34.82 27.67 38.50
N ALA A 10 -35.42 27.73 37.32
CA ALA A 10 -34.94 26.98 36.16
C ALA A 10 -33.70 27.69 35.60
N LEU A 11 -32.52 27.13 35.86
CA LEU A 11 -31.26 27.58 35.28
C LEU A 11 -31.18 27.03 33.85
N SER A 12 -31.56 27.84 32.86
CA SER A 12 -31.37 27.51 31.45
C SER A 12 -29.89 27.63 31.10
N ALA A 13 -29.19 26.49 31.06
CA ALA A 13 -27.88 26.41 30.45
C ALA A 13 -28.03 26.61 28.94
N LEU A 14 -27.68 27.79 28.44
CA LEU A 14 -27.37 27.96 27.02
C LEU A 14 -26.09 27.15 26.77
N LEU A 15 -26.21 25.97 26.17
CA LEU A 15 -25.08 25.36 25.47
C LEU A 15 -24.74 26.30 24.31
N ALA A 16 -23.66 27.06 24.46
CA ALA A 16 -22.98 27.63 23.32
C ALA A 16 -22.45 26.45 22.50
N ILE A 17 -23.10 26.16 21.39
CA ILE A 17 -22.51 25.35 20.33
C ILE A 17 -21.35 26.21 19.83
N SER A 18 -20.15 25.94 20.31
CA SER A 18 -18.94 26.52 19.73
C SER A 18 -18.99 26.13 18.24
N PRO A 19 -18.87 27.08 17.30
CA PRO A 19 -18.63 26.71 15.92
C PRO A 19 -17.39 25.81 15.96
N SER A 20 -17.50 24.60 15.43
CA SER A 20 -16.34 23.79 15.09
C SER A 20 -15.39 24.75 14.39
N ALA A 21 -14.24 25.05 15.00
CA ALA A 21 -13.27 25.91 14.36
C ALA A 21 -12.90 25.22 13.05
N LEU A 22 -13.37 25.74 11.91
CA LEU A 22 -12.81 25.32 10.63
C LEU A 22 -11.32 25.57 10.73
N GLY A 23 -10.52 24.55 10.42
CA GLY A 23 -9.07 24.71 10.35
C GLY A 23 -8.70 25.81 9.37
N ALA A 24 -7.52 26.41 9.58
CA ALA A 24 -6.98 27.41 8.68
C ALA A 24 -6.65 26.78 7.32
N ASP A 25 -6.84 27.54 6.25
CA ASP A 25 -6.42 27.17 4.90
C ASP A 25 -5.08 27.84 4.57
N TYR A 26 -4.12 27.06 4.07
CA TYR A 26 -2.81 27.53 3.63
C TYR A 26 -2.58 27.18 2.15
N ALA A 27 -2.01 28.10 1.38
CA ALA A 27 -1.69 27.91 -0.03
C ALA A 27 -0.19 27.71 -0.29
N VAL A 28 0.15 26.74 -1.13
CA VAL A 28 1.53 26.42 -1.56
C VAL A 28 1.57 26.22 -3.08
N PRO A 29 2.12 27.13 -3.90
CA PRO A 29 2.77 28.37 -3.50
C PRO A 29 1.75 29.43 -3.09
N GLY A 30 2.16 30.35 -2.22
CA GLY A 30 1.32 31.43 -1.74
C GLY A 30 1.79 31.88 -0.37
N ASP A 31 1.16 31.34 0.67
CA ASP A 31 1.52 31.60 2.06
C ASP A 31 2.90 31.02 2.40
N TYR A 32 3.24 29.88 1.77
CA TYR A 32 4.54 29.23 1.91
C TYR A 32 5.12 28.84 0.56
N ALA A 33 6.46 28.81 0.50
CA ALA A 33 7.21 28.38 -0.68
C ALA A 33 7.48 26.87 -0.72
N SER A 34 7.22 26.15 0.38
CA SER A 34 7.39 24.69 0.46
C SER A 34 6.23 24.06 1.22
N ILE A 35 5.90 22.81 0.88
CA ILE A 35 4.83 22.06 1.56
C ILE A 35 5.22 21.82 3.02
N GLN A 36 6.49 21.49 3.30
CA GLN A 36 6.93 21.21 4.66
C GLN A 36 6.89 22.45 5.56
N ASP A 37 7.17 23.65 5.06
CA ASP A 37 7.05 24.87 5.86
C ASP A 37 5.59 25.17 6.22
N ALA A 38 4.66 24.93 5.30
CA ALA A 38 3.23 25.02 5.60
C ALA A 38 2.84 24.00 6.68
N VAL A 39 3.26 22.73 6.57
CA VAL A 39 3.02 21.71 7.60
C VAL A 39 3.62 22.12 8.95
N ASN A 40 4.82 22.71 8.96
CA ASN A 40 5.46 23.16 10.20
C ASN A 40 4.63 24.22 10.92
N ALA A 41 4.02 25.14 10.17
CA ALA A 41 3.21 26.24 10.70
C ALA A 41 1.76 25.85 11.04
N ALA A 42 1.18 24.92 10.30
CA ALA A 42 -0.19 24.46 10.48
C ALA A 42 -0.41 23.71 11.80
N SER A 43 -1.65 23.66 12.26
CA SER A 43 -2.14 22.85 13.38
C SER A 43 -3.00 21.69 12.87
N SER A 44 -3.25 20.69 13.72
CA SER A 44 -4.23 19.65 13.40
C SER A 44 -5.61 20.28 13.13
N GLY A 45 -6.29 19.81 12.09
CA GLY A 45 -7.55 20.32 11.57
C GLY A 45 -7.39 21.28 10.38
N ASP A 46 -6.19 21.83 10.16
CA ASP A 46 -5.92 22.76 9.06
C ASP A 46 -5.83 22.04 7.70
N VAL A 47 -5.93 22.82 6.63
CA VAL A 47 -5.83 22.34 5.25
C VAL A 47 -4.74 23.11 4.52
N ILE A 48 -3.83 22.37 3.88
CA ILE A 48 -2.78 22.88 3.01
C ILE A 48 -3.17 22.50 1.58
N THR A 49 -3.46 23.50 0.76
CA THR A 49 -3.77 23.34 -0.67
C THR A 49 -2.53 23.64 -1.51
N VAL A 50 -2.09 22.63 -2.27
CA VAL A 50 -0.87 22.66 -3.04
C VAL A 50 -1.18 22.81 -4.53
N GLY A 51 -0.59 23.82 -5.15
CA GLY A 51 -0.62 24.12 -6.57
C GLY A 51 0.17 23.11 -7.41
N PRO A 52 -0.07 23.10 -8.73
CA PRO A 52 0.55 22.17 -9.64
C PRO A 52 2.06 22.45 -9.75
N GLY A 53 2.82 21.40 -10.05
CA GLY A 53 4.27 21.43 -10.16
C GLY A 53 4.97 20.28 -9.43
N THR A 54 6.29 20.29 -9.49
CA THR A 54 7.14 19.32 -8.81
C THR A 54 7.72 19.91 -7.54
N TRP A 55 7.37 19.31 -6.41
CA TRP A 55 7.77 19.70 -5.08
C TRP A 55 8.87 18.75 -4.59
N PRO A 56 10.12 19.23 -4.49
CA PRO A 56 11.23 18.36 -4.15
C PRO A 56 11.28 18.07 -2.65
N GLY A 57 11.83 16.91 -2.32
CA GLY A 57 12.18 16.53 -0.96
C GLY A 57 11.08 15.72 -0.29
N ARG A 58 11.09 15.78 1.05
CA ARG A 58 10.27 14.91 1.90
C ARG A 58 9.20 15.71 2.64
N LEU A 59 7.99 15.17 2.67
CA LEU A 59 6.87 15.63 3.46
C LEU A 59 6.70 14.77 4.72
N ASP A 60 6.81 15.37 5.89
CA ASP A 60 6.60 14.73 7.20
C ASP A 60 5.45 15.45 7.92
N PHE A 61 4.38 14.71 8.24
CA PHE A 61 3.18 15.25 8.88
C PHE A 61 3.38 15.61 10.36
N ARG A 62 4.45 15.12 11.00
CA ARG A 62 4.85 15.47 12.38
C ARG A 62 3.76 15.27 13.44
N GLY A 63 2.95 14.24 13.29
CA GLY A 63 1.92 13.85 14.26
C GLY A 63 0.69 14.75 14.19
N LYS A 64 0.52 15.50 13.09
CA LYS A 64 -0.60 16.42 12.90
C LYS A 64 -1.68 15.77 12.04
N ASP A 65 -2.90 15.81 12.55
CA ASP A 65 -4.11 15.42 11.83
C ASP A 65 -4.59 16.59 10.98
N LEU A 66 -3.87 16.89 9.89
CA LEU A 66 -4.21 17.95 8.93
C LEU A 66 -4.37 17.39 7.52
N THR A 67 -4.99 18.14 6.62
CA THR A 67 -5.11 17.75 5.21
C THR A 67 -4.04 18.44 4.37
N VAL A 68 -3.25 17.67 3.63
CA VAL A 68 -2.44 18.17 2.51
C VAL A 68 -3.07 17.66 1.22
N ARG A 69 -3.51 18.57 0.36
CA ARG A 69 -4.20 18.22 -0.90
C ARG A 69 -3.64 18.97 -2.09
N SER A 70 -3.59 18.33 -3.24
CA SER A 70 -3.39 19.00 -4.52
C SER A 70 -4.64 19.78 -4.95
N SER A 71 -4.45 20.91 -5.60
CA SER A 71 -5.52 21.69 -6.21
C SER A 71 -5.90 21.21 -7.62
N ASP A 72 -4.99 20.53 -8.32
CA ASP A 72 -5.16 20.10 -9.72
C ASP A 72 -5.06 18.57 -9.89
N GLY A 73 -5.06 17.83 -8.78
CA GLY A 73 -4.98 16.37 -8.77
C GLY A 73 -3.57 15.81 -9.01
N PRO A 74 -3.44 14.46 -9.05
CA PRO A 74 -2.15 13.78 -9.00
C PRO A 74 -1.36 13.93 -10.29
N GLU A 75 -2.03 14.06 -11.44
CA GLU A 75 -1.38 14.23 -12.76
C GLU A 75 -0.62 15.55 -12.92
N SER A 76 -0.93 16.56 -12.08
CA SER A 76 -0.35 17.91 -12.18
C SER A 76 0.52 18.29 -10.99
N THR A 77 0.51 17.51 -9.90
CA THR A 77 1.21 17.86 -8.66
C THR A 77 2.01 16.67 -8.16
N THR A 78 3.33 16.82 -8.18
CA THR A 78 4.28 15.75 -7.86
C THR A 78 5.08 16.07 -6.61
N ILE A 79 5.20 15.12 -5.70
CA ILE A 79 6.22 15.09 -4.64
C ILE A 79 7.35 14.17 -5.13
N ASP A 80 8.54 14.73 -5.30
CA ASP A 80 9.71 13.99 -5.82
C ASP A 80 10.86 13.97 -4.80
N SER A 81 11.16 12.76 -4.32
CA SER A 81 12.19 12.54 -3.30
C SER A 81 13.60 12.52 -3.86
N ASN A 82 13.78 12.47 -5.20
CA ASN A 82 15.08 12.46 -5.89
C ASN A 82 16.09 11.43 -5.34
N GLY A 83 15.61 10.25 -4.96
CA GLY A 83 16.41 9.14 -4.47
C GLY A 83 16.89 9.26 -3.02
N VAL A 84 16.38 10.22 -2.24
CA VAL A 84 16.95 10.56 -0.92
C VAL A 84 16.33 9.77 0.24
N SER A 85 15.01 9.58 0.22
CA SER A 85 14.26 8.93 1.30
C SER A 85 12.86 8.54 0.82
N SER A 86 11.97 8.16 1.73
CA SER A 86 10.53 8.22 1.48
C SER A 86 10.10 9.64 1.09
N GLY A 87 9.12 9.76 0.21
CA GLY A 87 8.55 11.06 -0.19
C GLY A 87 7.59 11.63 0.83
N VAL A 88 6.79 10.76 1.46
CA VAL A 88 5.88 11.13 2.54
C VAL A 88 6.09 10.25 3.77
N LEU A 89 6.01 10.85 4.96
CA LEU A 89 6.14 10.17 6.24
C LEU A 89 4.94 10.45 7.14
N PHE A 90 4.41 9.35 7.69
CA PHE A 90 3.52 9.30 8.85
C PHE A 90 4.19 8.41 9.88
N ARG A 91 4.73 8.96 10.97
CA ARG A 91 5.59 8.21 11.91
C ARG A 91 5.53 8.72 13.34
N THR A 92 4.57 9.58 13.62
CA THR A 92 4.46 10.32 14.88
C THR A 92 3.03 10.27 15.40
N GLN A 93 2.36 9.13 15.22
CA GLN A 93 1.01 8.84 15.69
C GLN A 93 -0.07 9.66 14.98
N GLU A 94 0.12 9.92 13.70
CA GLU A 94 -0.91 10.51 12.86
C GLU A 94 -2.14 9.61 12.79
N GLY A 95 -3.32 10.19 13.01
CA GLY A 95 -4.61 9.51 12.92
C GLY A 95 -5.29 9.70 11.56
N PRO A 96 -6.56 9.28 11.43
CA PRO A 96 -7.30 9.35 10.18
C PRO A 96 -7.52 10.78 9.64
N GLY A 97 -7.38 11.79 10.50
CA GLY A 97 -7.45 13.20 10.12
C GLY A 97 -6.18 13.72 9.42
N ALA A 98 -5.07 12.96 9.44
CA ALA A 98 -3.92 13.21 8.59
C ALA A 98 -4.22 12.69 7.18
N VAL A 99 -4.57 13.61 6.28
CA VAL A 99 -5.02 13.29 4.93
C VAL A 99 -3.99 13.73 3.90
N LEU A 100 -3.56 12.80 3.05
CA LEU A 100 -2.81 13.11 1.83
C LEU A 100 -3.70 12.85 0.62
N GLU A 101 -3.92 13.87 -0.20
CA GLU A 101 -4.87 13.79 -1.31
C GLU A 101 -4.31 14.35 -2.63
N GLY A 102 -4.41 13.58 -3.72
CA GLY A 102 -4.27 14.14 -5.05
C GLY A 102 -2.84 14.34 -5.52
N PHE A 103 -1.87 13.56 -5.07
CA PHE A 103 -0.46 13.73 -5.46
C PHE A 103 0.08 12.56 -6.27
N THR A 104 0.94 12.85 -7.24
CA THR A 104 1.94 11.87 -7.70
C THR A 104 3.12 11.87 -6.72
N ILE A 105 3.60 10.69 -6.32
CA ILE A 105 4.74 10.50 -5.42
C ILE A 105 5.76 9.60 -6.13
N THR A 106 6.98 10.11 -6.31
CA THR A 106 8.00 9.44 -7.12
C THR A 106 9.41 9.60 -6.56
N GLY A 107 10.31 8.75 -7.06
CA GLY A 107 11.74 8.85 -6.83
C GLY A 107 12.14 8.55 -5.38
N GLY A 108 11.25 8.00 -4.57
CA GLY A 108 11.55 7.64 -3.20
C GLY A 108 12.36 6.35 -3.07
N THR A 109 13.28 6.30 -2.11
CA THR A 109 14.19 5.16 -1.84
C THR A 109 13.99 4.51 -0.47
N GLY A 110 12.94 4.95 0.22
CA GLY A 110 12.55 4.47 1.54
C GLY A 110 13.31 5.16 2.66
N SER A 111 12.80 4.99 3.88
CA SER A 111 13.41 5.54 5.09
C SER A 111 13.82 4.42 6.02
N LEU A 112 14.96 4.57 6.70
CA LEU A 112 15.37 3.61 7.73
C LEU A 112 14.35 3.59 8.86
N HIS A 113 13.89 2.40 9.22
CA HIS A 113 13.06 2.17 10.40
C HIS A 113 13.94 1.86 11.61
N ALA A 114 13.48 2.23 12.81
CA ALA A 114 14.34 2.28 14.01
C ALA A 114 14.97 0.92 14.35
N ASN A 115 16.31 0.90 14.45
CA ASN A 115 17.15 -0.28 14.72
C ASN A 115 17.15 -1.36 13.62
N GLU A 116 16.56 -1.07 12.46
CA GLU A 116 16.55 -1.98 11.33
C GLU A 116 17.62 -1.61 10.31
N SER A 117 18.10 -2.61 9.58
CA SER A 117 19.12 -2.43 8.52
C SER A 117 18.51 -2.24 7.13
N PHE A 118 17.19 -2.09 7.03
CA PHE A 118 16.44 -1.98 5.79
C PHE A 118 15.66 -0.67 5.66
N THR A 119 15.34 -0.29 4.43
CA THR A 119 14.47 0.85 4.13
C THR A 119 13.01 0.40 3.99
N LEU A 120 12.12 1.21 4.57
CA LEU A 120 10.67 1.02 4.51
C LEU A 120 10.04 2.15 3.68
N GLY A 121 9.10 1.79 2.81
CA GLY A 121 8.19 2.73 2.17
C GLY A 121 8.86 3.70 1.21
N GLY A 122 9.11 3.26 -0.02
CA GLY A 122 9.77 4.07 -1.04
C GLY A 122 9.02 5.36 -1.29
N GLY A 123 7.74 5.31 -1.67
CA GLY A 123 6.91 6.50 -1.80
C GLY A 123 6.46 7.06 -0.45
N ILE A 124 5.81 6.22 0.36
CA ILE A 124 5.27 6.61 1.66
C ILE A 124 5.68 5.60 2.73
N ALA A 125 6.16 6.07 3.89
CA ALA A 125 6.31 5.25 5.07
C ALA A 125 5.25 5.59 6.12
N VAL A 126 4.55 4.57 6.61
CA VAL A 126 3.57 4.66 7.68
C VAL A 126 4.07 3.83 8.86
N VAL A 127 4.31 4.47 10.00
CA VAL A 127 4.85 3.84 11.21
C VAL A 127 3.98 4.24 12.41
N SER A 128 3.40 3.26 13.09
CA SER A 128 2.56 3.45 14.29
C SER A 128 1.48 4.54 14.08
N SER A 129 0.87 4.57 12.89
CA SER A 129 -0.01 5.65 12.41
C SER A 129 -1.15 5.12 11.53
N ALA A 130 -2.23 5.88 11.41
CA ALA A 130 -3.44 5.51 10.68
C ALA A 130 -3.97 6.66 9.77
N PRO A 131 -3.15 7.17 8.83
CA PRO A 131 -3.55 8.27 7.95
C PRO A 131 -4.60 7.85 6.90
N THR A 132 -5.19 8.85 6.24
CA THR A 132 -5.99 8.64 5.02
C THR A 132 -5.18 9.06 3.79
N ILE A 133 -4.97 8.15 2.87
CA ILE A 133 -4.22 8.37 1.61
C ILE A 133 -5.19 8.15 0.46
N ARG A 134 -5.46 9.18 -0.34
CA ARG A 134 -6.48 9.09 -1.39
C ARG A 134 -6.18 9.83 -2.67
N ASN A 135 -6.68 9.33 -3.79
CA ASN A 135 -6.49 9.95 -5.12
C ASN A 135 -5.00 10.19 -5.45
N CYS A 136 -4.12 9.29 -5.03
CA CYS A 136 -2.67 9.43 -5.21
C CYS A 136 -2.14 8.46 -6.26
N ILE A 137 -1.09 8.86 -6.97
CA ILE A 137 -0.32 8.01 -7.87
C ILE A 137 1.05 7.79 -7.24
N LEU A 138 1.37 6.55 -6.86
CA LEU A 138 2.68 6.18 -6.37
C LEU A 138 3.42 5.46 -7.49
N THR A 139 4.50 6.06 -7.99
CA THR A 139 5.20 5.50 -9.14
C THR A 139 6.71 5.62 -9.05
N LYS A 140 7.41 4.62 -9.58
CA LYS A 140 8.88 4.60 -9.66
C LYS A 140 9.56 4.89 -8.32
N ASN A 141 8.97 4.35 -7.26
CA ASN A 141 9.57 4.34 -5.94
C ASN A 141 10.20 2.98 -5.68
N SER A 142 11.24 2.97 -4.84
CA SER A 142 11.91 1.75 -4.44
C SER A 142 12.22 1.74 -2.96
N ALA A 143 12.19 0.57 -2.33
CA ALA A 143 12.66 0.36 -0.97
C ALA A 143 13.04 -1.10 -0.79
N HIS A 144 13.58 -1.47 0.37
CA HIS A 144 13.68 -2.90 0.70
C HIS A 144 12.29 -3.50 0.96
N PHE A 145 11.46 -2.78 1.71
CA PHE A 145 10.08 -3.19 2.01
C PHE A 145 9.10 -2.09 1.60
N GLY A 146 8.14 -2.43 0.75
CA GLY A 146 7.11 -1.46 0.35
C GLY A 146 7.64 -0.42 -0.63
N GLY A 147 7.86 -0.79 -1.89
CA GLY A 147 8.35 0.15 -2.91
C GLY A 147 7.46 1.38 -3.03
N GLY A 148 6.14 1.19 -3.15
CA GLY A 148 5.15 2.27 -3.08
C GLY A 148 4.93 2.74 -1.64
N ILE A 149 4.36 1.87 -0.79
CA ILE A 149 4.09 2.16 0.62
C ILE A 149 4.63 1.04 1.51
N GLY A 150 5.28 1.41 2.61
CA GLY A 150 5.66 0.50 3.67
C GLY A 150 4.93 0.87 4.96
N ILE A 151 4.23 -0.10 5.54
CA ILE A 151 3.43 0.06 6.76
C ILE A 151 4.02 -0.81 7.86
N TRP A 152 4.27 -0.19 9.00
CA TRP A 152 4.74 -0.83 10.22
C TRP A 152 3.86 -0.42 11.39
N GLU A 153 3.19 -1.35 12.07
CA GLU A 153 2.23 -1.05 13.16
C GLU A 153 1.19 0.01 12.76
N GLY A 154 0.75 -0.01 11.50
CA GLY A 154 -0.10 1.03 10.92
C GLY A 154 -1.44 0.51 10.44
N SER A 155 -2.44 1.39 10.38
CA SER A 155 -3.78 1.04 9.88
C SER A 155 -4.36 2.16 9.02
N PRO A 156 -3.68 2.55 7.91
CA PRO A 156 -4.18 3.61 7.05
C PRO A 156 -5.42 3.17 6.27
N VAL A 157 -6.17 4.18 5.82
CA VAL A 157 -7.15 4.01 4.74
C VAL A 157 -6.49 4.44 3.44
N ILE A 158 -6.46 3.53 2.46
CA ILE A 158 -5.93 3.76 1.11
C ILE A 158 -7.10 3.63 0.15
N GLU A 159 -7.49 4.72 -0.51
CA GLU A 159 -8.62 4.73 -1.44
C GLU A 159 -8.29 5.42 -2.75
N ASP A 160 -8.80 4.91 -3.87
CA ASP A 160 -8.68 5.55 -5.18
C ASP A 160 -7.20 5.85 -5.55
N CYS A 161 -6.29 4.95 -5.17
CA CYS A 161 -4.85 5.10 -5.38
C CYS A 161 -4.34 4.20 -6.51
N LEU A 162 -3.26 4.65 -7.14
CA LEU A 162 -2.63 3.94 -8.26
C LEU A 162 -1.15 3.71 -7.96
N PHE A 163 -0.74 2.45 -7.91
CA PHE A 163 0.62 2.02 -7.64
C PHE A 163 1.22 1.47 -8.93
N ILE A 164 2.15 2.19 -9.55
CA ILE A 164 2.72 1.81 -10.86
C ILE A 164 4.24 1.72 -10.83
N ALA A 165 4.79 0.59 -11.27
CA ALA A 165 6.23 0.46 -11.48
C ALA A 165 7.06 0.82 -10.23
N ASN A 166 6.55 0.45 -9.05
CA ASN A 166 7.32 0.51 -7.82
C ASN A 166 8.06 -0.81 -7.61
N HIS A 167 9.22 -0.74 -6.95
CA HIS A 167 10.14 -1.88 -6.86
C HIS A 167 10.62 -2.14 -5.42
N ALA A 168 10.46 -3.36 -4.93
CA ALA A 168 11.02 -3.79 -3.64
C ALA A 168 12.20 -4.75 -3.83
N THR A 169 13.33 -4.50 -3.14
CA THR A 169 14.44 -5.49 -3.12
C THR A 169 14.22 -6.63 -2.12
N GLY A 170 13.19 -6.51 -1.29
CA GLY A 170 12.62 -7.58 -0.47
C GLY A 170 11.21 -7.88 -0.96
N ASP A 171 10.22 -7.49 -0.15
CA ASP A 171 8.80 -7.76 -0.41
C ASP A 171 7.97 -6.48 -0.59
N GLY A 172 6.85 -6.58 -1.31
CA GLY A 172 5.87 -5.49 -1.39
C GLY A 172 6.27 -4.41 -2.37
N GLY A 173 6.39 -4.72 -3.66
CA GLY A 173 6.68 -3.72 -4.70
C GLY A 173 5.74 -2.51 -4.63
N GLY A 174 4.44 -2.75 -4.57
CA GLY A 174 3.40 -1.75 -4.33
C GLY A 174 3.25 -1.41 -2.85
N LEU A 175 2.96 -2.41 -2.01
CA LEU A 175 2.65 -2.23 -0.59
C LEU A 175 3.22 -3.35 0.28
N ARG A 176 3.82 -3.00 1.42
CA ARG A 176 4.25 -3.94 2.45
C ARG A 176 3.55 -3.64 3.79
N LEU A 177 3.00 -4.67 4.43
CA LEU A 177 2.33 -4.61 5.74
C LEU A 177 3.09 -5.43 6.76
N HIS A 178 3.60 -4.80 7.81
CA HIS A 178 4.45 -5.46 8.81
C HIS A 178 3.99 -5.13 10.24
N GLU A 179 4.08 -6.11 11.14
CA GLU A 179 3.81 -6.00 12.59
C GLU A 179 2.46 -5.36 12.92
N PHE A 180 1.42 -6.17 13.12
CA PHE A 180 0.09 -5.69 13.56
C PHE A 180 -0.45 -4.55 12.68
N SER A 181 -0.30 -4.67 11.36
CA SER A 181 -0.81 -3.69 10.41
C SER A 181 -2.16 -4.13 9.84
N TYR A 182 -3.13 -3.19 9.78
CA TYR A 182 -4.53 -3.47 9.43
C TYR A 182 -5.14 -2.41 8.48
N PRO A 183 -4.60 -2.21 7.27
CA PRO A 183 -5.14 -1.23 6.35
C PRO A 183 -6.51 -1.63 5.79
N ILE A 184 -7.25 -0.61 5.35
CA ILE A 184 -8.37 -0.76 4.43
C ILE A 184 -7.94 -0.20 3.08
N ILE A 185 -8.02 -1.01 2.04
CA ILE A 185 -7.62 -0.67 0.68
C ILE A 185 -8.84 -0.82 -0.21
N ARG A 186 -9.18 0.24 -0.95
CA ARG A 186 -10.32 0.18 -1.85
C ARG A 186 -10.14 0.97 -3.14
N ASN A 187 -10.79 0.53 -4.20
CA ASN A 187 -10.78 1.19 -5.52
C ASN A 187 -9.35 1.49 -6.01
N SER A 188 -8.39 0.65 -5.66
CA SER A 188 -6.97 0.93 -5.89
C SER A 188 -6.37 -0.07 -6.87
N SER A 189 -5.42 0.39 -7.68
CA SER A 189 -4.79 -0.42 -8.73
C SER A 189 -3.31 -0.57 -8.48
N PHE A 190 -2.81 -1.81 -8.57
CA PHE A 190 -1.41 -2.19 -8.48
C PHE A 190 -0.98 -2.72 -9.83
N LEU A 191 -0.25 -1.89 -10.59
CA LEU A 191 0.12 -2.18 -11.96
C LEU A 191 1.65 -2.24 -12.11
N GLN A 192 2.16 -3.29 -12.75
CA GLN A 192 3.57 -3.36 -13.15
C GLN A 192 4.57 -3.13 -12.02
N ASN A 193 4.19 -3.43 -10.77
CA ASN A 193 5.13 -3.37 -9.65
C ASN A 193 6.03 -4.61 -9.70
N THR A 194 7.19 -4.55 -9.06
CA THR A 194 8.13 -5.68 -8.98
C THR A 194 8.68 -5.86 -7.58
N ALA A 195 9.00 -7.09 -7.19
CA ALA A 195 9.70 -7.40 -5.95
C ALA A 195 10.69 -8.55 -6.18
N ASP A 196 11.89 -8.46 -5.59
CA ASP A 196 12.92 -9.50 -5.76
C ASP A 196 12.58 -10.81 -5.03
N VAL A 197 11.63 -10.77 -4.08
CA VAL A 197 11.29 -11.93 -3.23
C VAL A 197 9.79 -12.25 -3.33
N PHE A 198 8.93 -11.77 -2.42
CA PHE A 198 7.50 -12.11 -2.41
C PHE A 198 6.56 -10.91 -2.52
N GLY A 199 5.31 -11.16 -2.93
CA GLY A 199 4.17 -10.29 -2.66
C GLY A 199 4.29 -8.91 -3.29
N VAL A 200 4.10 -8.81 -4.60
CA VAL A 200 4.53 -7.62 -5.33
C VAL A 200 3.51 -6.51 -5.29
N GLY A 201 2.23 -6.80 -5.55
CA GLY A 201 1.17 -5.84 -5.29
C GLY A 201 1.13 -5.54 -3.79
N ILE A 202 0.87 -6.57 -2.97
CA ILE A 202 0.79 -6.47 -1.51
C ILE A 202 1.49 -7.65 -0.84
N ALA A 203 2.39 -7.37 0.10
CA ALA A 203 3.02 -8.37 0.95
C ALA A 203 2.63 -8.19 2.43
N TYR A 204 2.22 -9.28 3.07
CA TYR A 204 1.90 -9.36 4.49
C TYR A 204 3.04 -9.94 5.33
N GLY A 205 3.19 -9.47 6.57
CA GLY A 205 4.11 -10.05 7.54
C GLY A 205 3.68 -9.78 8.99
N ASN A 206 4.06 -10.70 9.88
CA ASN A 206 3.91 -10.65 11.35
C ASN A 206 2.55 -10.13 11.84
N ASP A 207 1.58 -11.02 11.99
CA ASP A 207 0.25 -10.73 12.57
C ASP A 207 -0.49 -9.54 11.91
N SER A 208 -0.22 -9.28 10.63
CA SER A 208 -0.91 -8.26 9.84
C SER A 208 -2.10 -8.84 9.07
N ASP A 209 -3.13 -8.04 8.82
CA ASP A 209 -4.33 -8.41 8.05
C ASP A 209 -4.79 -7.18 7.26
N GLY A 210 -5.71 -7.31 6.30
CA GLY A 210 -6.23 -6.17 5.55
C GLY A 210 -7.50 -6.48 4.79
N GLN A 211 -8.21 -5.42 4.42
CA GLN A 211 -9.40 -5.49 3.59
C GLN A 211 -9.10 -4.89 2.22
N HIS A 212 -9.38 -5.65 1.17
CA HIS A 212 -9.24 -5.22 -0.22
C HIS A 212 -10.59 -5.27 -0.91
N ILE A 213 -11.03 -4.12 -1.41
CA ILE A 213 -12.37 -3.94 -1.95
C ILE A 213 -12.23 -3.25 -3.31
N ASP A 214 -12.70 -3.90 -4.36
CA ASP A 214 -12.68 -3.32 -5.72
C ASP A 214 -11.26 -2.92 -6.16
N CYS A 215 -10.27 -3.77 -5.87
CA CYS A 215 -8.88 -3.54 -6.24
C CYS A 215 -8.51 -4.25 -7.55
N MET A 216 -7.54 -3.70 -8.28
CA MET A 216 -6.98 -4.32 -9.49
C MET A 216 -5.50 -4.63 -9.29
N PHE A 217 -5.09 -5.82 -9.67
CA PHE A 217 -3.69 -6.25 -9.72
C PHE A 217 -3.39 -6.73 -11.13
N ASP A 218 -2.51 -6.02 -11.84
CA ASP A 218 -2.19 -6.33 -13.22
C ASP A 218 -0.70 -6.19 -13.52
N GLY A 219 -0.11 -7.19 -14.16
CA GLY A 219 1.28 -7.13 -14.63
C GLY A 219 2.34 -7.08 -13.53
N ASN A 220 2.04 -7.52 -12.30
CA ASN A 220 2.98 -7.45 -11.18
C ASN A 220 3.89 -8.70 -11.15
N THR A 221 5.19 -8.54 -10.94
CA THR A 221 6.16 -9.66 -11.07
C THR A 221 6.99 -9.87 -9.81
N ALA A 222 6.89 -11.05 -9.21
CA ALA A 222 7.67 -11.47 -8.04
C ALA A 222 8.89 -12.28 -8.49
N GLY A 223 10.01 -12.15 -7.77
CA GLY A 223 11.16 -13.03 -7.98
C GLY A 223 10.90 -14.47 -7.50
N LEU A 224 10.02 -14.64 -6.50
CA LEU A 224 9.56 -15.93 -6.03
C LEU A 224 8.04 -16.06 -6.23
N ARG A 225 7.20 -15.64 -5.28
CA ARG A 225 5.76 -15.96 -5.33
C ARG A 225 4.85 -14.81 -4.88
N GLY A 226 3.58 -14.88 -5.25
CA GLY A 226 2.57 -13.88 -4.93
C GLY A 226 2.73 -12.60 -5.74
N GLY A 227 2.65 -12.71 -7.06
CA GLY A 227 2.69 -11.59 -7.99
C GLY A 227 1.68 -10.50 -7.63
N ALA A 228 0.45 -10.85 -7.24
CA ALA A 228 -0.49 -9.84 -6.73
C ALA A 228 -0.39 -9.70 -5.21
N ILE A 229 -0.57 -10.80 -4.48
CA ILE A 229 -0.61 -10.78 -3.02
C ILE A 229 0.23 -11.94 -2.46
N ALA A 230 1.05 -11.67 -1.44
CA ALA A 230 1.65 -12.72 -0.61
C ALA A 230 1.24 -12.57 0.86
N SER A 231 0.68 -13.65 1.40
CA SER A 231 0.13 -13.78 2.76
C SER A 231 0.66 -15.01 3.50
N ALA A 232 1.80 -15.55 3.08
CA ALA A 232 2.45 -16.71 3.70
C ALA A 232 3.15 -16.38 5.03
N CYS A 233 2.50 -15.62 5.92
CA CYS A 233 2.94 -15.37 7.28
C CYS A 233 2.10 -16.13 8.30
N THR A 234 2.56 -16.19 9.55
CA THR A 234 1.70 -16.52 10.69
C THR A 234 0.82 -15.30 10.99
N CYS A 235 -0.18 -15.09 10.16
CA CYS A 235 -1.05 -13.93 10.17
C CYS A 235 -2.48 -14.36 9.83
N ASN A 236 -3.46 -13.46 10.00
CA ASN A 236 -4.82 -13.75 9.56
C ASN A 236 -4.93 -13.58 8.05
N ASP A 237 -5.80 -14.38 7.44
CA ASP A 237 -6.07 -14.35 6.01
C ASP A 237 -6.73 -13.02 5.60
N PRO A 238 -6.16 -12.24 4.65
CA PRO A 238 -6.76 -11.01 4.15
C PRO A 238 -8.12 -11.22 3.50
N ASN A 239 -8.97 -10.21 3.62
CA ASN A 239 -10.32 -10.21 3.05
C ASN A 239 -10.33 -9.60 1.65
N LEU A 240 -10.79 -10.36 0.65
CA LEU A 240 -10.86 -9.91 -0.75
C LEU A 240 -12.31 -9.86 -1.24
N SER A 241 -12.70 -8.74 -1.85
CA SER A 241 -13.98 -8.60 -2.53
C SER A 241 -13.87 -7.71 -3.77
N GLY A 242 -14.66 -8.01 -4.80
CA GLY A 242 -14.77 -7.18 -6.00
C GLY A 242 -13.48 -6.97 -6.80
N SER A 243 -12.42 -7.73 -6.51
CA SER A 243 -11.07 -7.43 -6.98
C SER A 243 -10.67 -8.28 -8.18
N SER A 244 -9.88 -7.73 -9.10
CA SER A 244 -9.39 -8.42 -10.29
C SER A 244 -7.90 -8.70 -10.22
N PHE A 245 -7.49 -9.91 -10.57
CA PHE A 245 -6.10 -10.37 -10.59
C PHE A 245 -5.75 -10.85 -11.99
N CYS A 246 -4.82 -10.18 -12.65
CA CYS A 246 -4.40 -10.50 -14.01
C CYS A 246 -2.90 -10.35 -14.15
N ASN A 247 -2.30 -11.14 -15.03
CA ASN A 247 -0.89 -11.04 -15.44
C ASN A 247 0.09 -10.86 -14.26
N SER A 248 -0.22 -11.42 -13.08
CA SER A 248 0.59 -11.22 -11.89
C SER A 248 1.36 -12.51 -11.61
N LEU A 249 2.66 -12.47 -11.89
CA LEU A 249 3.53 -13.63 -11.97
C LEU A 249 4.39 -13.79 -10.71
N PRO A 250 4.84 -15.01 -10.39
CA PRO A 250 4.52 -16.28 -11.07
C PRO A 250 3.11 -16.82 -10.76
N ASP A 251 2.61 -16.59 -9.54
CA ASP A 251 1.24 -16.89 -9.12
C ASP A 251 0.54 -15.63 -8.61
N HIS A 252 -0.76 -15.50 -8.85
CA HIS A 252 -1.52 -14.32 -8.40
C HIS A 252 -1.44 -14.14 -6.88
N ILE A 253 -1.77 -15.17 -6.11
CA ILE A 253 -1.85 -15.08 -4.65
C ILE A 253 -1.09 -16.25 -4.02
N LEU A 254 -0.11 -15.92 -3.19
CA LEU A 254 0.54 -16.84 -2.27
C LEU A 254 -0.10 -16.72 -0.88
N GLY A 255 -0.44 -17.85 -0.26
CA GLY A 255 -1.00 -17.91 1.10
C GLY A 255 -2.54 -17.90 1.16
N GLY A 256 -3.09 -17.85 2.38
CA GLY A 256 -4.53 -17.90 2.63
C GLY A 256 -5.21 -16.56 2.42
N TRP A 257 -6.49 -16.58 2.04
CA TRP A 257 -7.32 -15.39 1.90
C TRP A 257 -8.80 -15.74 2.08
N GLN A 258 -9.59 -14.76 2.50
CA GLN A 258 -11.03 -14.88 2.68
C GLN A 258 -11.77 -14.27 1.48
N ASP A 259 -12.46 -15.12 0.72
CA ASP A 259 -13.30 -14.69 -0.41
C ASP A 259 -14.64 -14.14 0.07
N ASN A 260 -14.80 -12.83 -0.03
CA ASN A 260 -16.04 -12.12 0.25
C ASN A 260 -16.87 -11.86 -1.04
N GLY A 261 -16.47 -12.46 -2.17
CA GLY A 261 -17.22 -12.49 -3.42
C GLY A 261 -16.86 -11.37 -4.41
N GLY A 262 -17.16 -11.63 -5.68
CA GLY A 262 -16.95 -10.66 -6.78
C GLY A 262 -15.50 -10.55 -7.24
N ASN A 263 -14.61 -11.46 -6.81
CA ASN A 263 -13.23 -11.50 -7.26
C ASN A 263 -13.13 -12.19 -8.63
N ASP A 264 -12.32 -11.64 -9.52
CA ASP A 264 -12.07 -12.15 -10.87
C ASP A 264 -10.58 -12.45 -11.05
N PHE A 265 -10.27 -13.57 -11.68
CA PHE A 265 -8.89 -14.02 -11.92
C PHE A 265 -8.75 -14.28 -13.40
N CYS A 266 -7.99 -13.43 -14.10
CA CYS A 266 -7.54 -13.76 -15.45
C CYS A 266 -6.72 -15.05 -15.43
N PRO A 267 -6.68 -15.83 -16.51
CA PRO A 267 -5.74 -16.93 -16.63
C PRO A 267 -4.32 -16.43 -16.34
N VAL A 268 -3.66 -17.08 -15.38
CA VAL A 268 -2.20 -16.99 -15.26
C VAL A 268 -1.66 -18.09 -16.13
N CYS A 269 -0.55 -17.84 -16.80
CA CYS A 269 0.35 -18.94 -17.14
C CYS A 269 1.02 -19.43 -15.88
N ALA A 270 0.25 -20.11 -15.04
CA ALA A 270 0.72 -20.59 -13.74
C ALA A 270 1.88 -21.58 -13.87
N MET A 271 2.15 -22.06 -15.09
CA MET A 271 3.21 -22.99 -15.44
C MET A 271 4.36 -22.34 -16.21
N ASP A 272 4.30 -21.03 -16.47
CA ASP A 272 5.41 -20.20 -16.92
C ASP A 272 6.22 -19.86 -15.66
N VAL A 273 7.12 -20.77 -15.31
CA VAL A 273 7.92 -20.80 -14.09
C VAL A 273 9.05 -19.77 -14.17
N ASP A 274 9.58 -19.52 -15.36
CA ASP A 274 10.66 -18.55 -15.59
C ASP A 274 10.16 -17.12 -15.91
N ALA A 275 8.84 -16.97 -16.08
CA ALA A 275 8.11 -15.74 -16.32
C ALA A 275 8.47 -15.05 -17.65
N ASP A 276 8.81 -15.84 -18.69
CA ASP A 276 9.15 -15.32 -20.02
C ASP A 276 7.94 -15.14 -20.96
N GLY A 277 6.78 -15.63 -20.54
CA GLY A 277 5.51 -15.50 -21.24
C GLY A 277 5.10 -16.74 -22.05
N ASP A 278 5.86 -17.83 -21.99
CA ASP A 278 5.53 -19.11 -22.60
C ASP A 278 5.67 -20.25 -21.57
N VAL A 279 5.00 -21.39 -21.80
CA VAL A 279 5.24 -22.63 -21.01
C VAL A 279 6.00 -23.61 -21.89
N ASP A 280 7.31 -23.70 -21.73
CA ASP A 280 8.18 -24.42 -22.63
C ASP A 280 9.23 -25.32 -21.93
N THR A 281 10.34 -25.60 -22.62
CA THR A 281 11.38 -26.50 -22.12
C THR A 281 12.18 -25.85 -21.00
N ASP A 282 12.32 -24.53 -21.00
CA ASP A 282 13.10 -23.80 -20.01
C ASP A 282 12.41 -23.85 -18.63
N ASP A 283 11.07 -23.79 -18.58
CA ASP A 283 10.29 -24.05 -17.35
C ASP A 283 10.50 -25.46 -16.80
N ILE A 284 10.45 -26.46 -17.69
CA ILE A 284 10.69 -27.86 -17.33
C ILE A 284 12.09 -28.03 -16.75
N LEU A 285 13.09 -27.42 -17.38
CA LEU A 285 14.48 -27.50 -16.92
C LEU A 285 14.65 -26.79 -15.58
N GLN A 286 13.95 -25.68 -15.37
CA GLN A 286 13.96 -24.96 -14.11
C GLN A 286 13.41 -25.82 -12.97
N VAL A 287 12.23 -26.44 -13.16
CA VAL A 287 11.64 -27.39 -12.18
C VAL A 287 12.58 -28.56 -11.89
N ILE A 288 13.17 -29.18 -12.92
CA ILE A 288 14.12 -30.28 -12.73
C ILE A 288 15.35 -29.83 -11.94
N SER A 289 15.80 -28.58 -12.12
CA SER A 289 16.98 -28.05 -11.43
C SER A 289 16.76 -27.79 -9.93
N ALA A 290 15.52 -27.57 -9.51
CA ALA A 290 15.15 -27.24 -8.13
C ALA A 290 14.68 -28.44 -7.29
N TRP A 291 14.82 -29.67 -7.80
CA TRP A 291 14.29 -30.90 -7.19
C TRP A 291 14.59 -31.06 -5.70
N GLY A 292 13.54 -31.21 -4.88
CA GLY A 292 13.65 -31.33 -3.43
C GLY A 292 12.76 -30.34 -2.67
N GLY A 293 12.98 -30.22 -1.35
CA GLY A 293 12.18 -29.32 -0.52
C GLY A 293 12.48 -27.86 -0.82
N CYS A 294 11.46 -27.08 -1.13
CA CYS A 294 11.59 -25.69 -1.54
C CYS A 294 10.31 -24.89 -1.25
N ILE A 295 10.44 -23.58 -1.07
CA ILE A 295 9.33 -22.63 -1.23
C ILE A 295 9.83 -21.68 -2.31
N CYS A 296 9.60 -22.05 -3.56
CA CYS A 296 10.10 -21.36 -4.74
C CYS A 296 9.09 -21.47 -5.88
N VAL A 297 9.45 -20.91 -7.03
CA VAL A 297 8.60 -20.83 -8.22
C VAL A 297 8.39 -22.20 -8.85
N GLU A 298 9.36 -23.09 -8.66
CA GLU A 298 9.36 -24.45 -9.17
C GLU A 298 8.46 -25.41 -8.37
N ASP A 299 8.03 -25.03 -7.16
CA ASP A 299 7.02 -25.72 -6.34
C ASP A 299 5.63 -25.21 -6.74
N VAL A 300 5.24 -25.56 -7.97
CA VAL A 300 4.04 -25.03 -8.65
C VAL A 300 2.75 -25.58 -8.06
N ASP A 301 2.78 -26.75 -7.40
CA ASP A 301 1.61 -27.28 -6.68
C ASP A 301 1.53 -26.83 -5.20
N GLY A 302 2.59 -26.20 -4.71
CA GLY A 302 2.67 -25.55 -3.40
C GLY A 302 2.70 -26.52 -2.22
N ASP A 303 3.11 -27.77 -2.44
CA ASP A 303 3.25 -28.78 -1.39
C ASP A 303 4.58 -28.70 -0.62
N THR A 304 5.42 -27.71 -0.95
CA THR A 304 6.75 -27.44 -0.41
C THR A 304 7.85 -28.40 -0.88
N VAL A 305 7.58 -29.21 -1.91
CA VAL A 305 8.50 -30.18 -2.48
C VAL A 305 8.43 -30.15 -4.00
N VAL A 306 9.47 -29.61 -4.63
CA VAL A 306 9.67 -29.73 -6.07
C VAL A 306 9.93 -31.19 -6.45
N GLY A 307 9.02 -31.77 -7.21
CA GLY A 307 9.05 -33.17 -7.58
C GLY A 307 8.31 -33.49 -8.87
N VAL A 308 7.83 -34.73 -8.94
CA VAL A 308 7.19 -35.24 -10.16
C VAL A 308 5.87 -34.53 -10.42
N ASN A 309 5.15 -34.12 -9.38
CA ASN A 309 3.86 -33.45 -9.55
C ASN A 309 4.05 -32.06 -10.18
N ASP A 310 5.04 -31.31 -9.74
CA ASP A 310 5.41 -30.01 -10.32
C ASP A 310 5.81 -30.16 -11.79
N LEU A 311 6.69 -31.12 -12.06
CA LEU A 311 7.12 -31.40 -13.43
C LEU A 311 5.94 -31.76 -14.34
N LEU A 312 4.99 -32.55 -13.83
CA LEU A 312 3.81 -32.94 -14.59
C LEU A 312 2.84 -31.77 -14.78
N ALA A 313 2.76 -30.84 -13.83
CA ALA A 313 1.94 -29.64 -13.96
C ALA A 313 2.47 -28.73 -15.08
N VAL A 314 3.79 -28.50 -15.13
CA VAL A 314 4.42 -27.72 -16.23
C VAL A 314 4.24 -28.40 -17.57
N VAL A 315 4.50 -29.71 -17.66
CA VAL A 315 4.30 -30.48 -18.91
C VAL A 315 2.84 -30.48 -19.38
N ALA A 316 1.88 -30.38 -18.48
CA ALA A 316 0.45 -30.40 -18.83
C ALA A 316 -0.01 -29.14 -19.54
N GLU A 317 0.62 -28.00 -19.26
CA GLU A 317 0.27 -26.68 -19.82
C GLU A 317 1.25 -26.21 -20.92
N PHE A 318 2.09 -27.12 -21.43
CA PHE A 318 3.10 -26.81 -22.44
C PHE A 318 2.49 -26.15 -23.69
N GLY A 319 2.93 -24.93 -24.00
CA GLY A 319 2.45 -24.12 -25.13
C GLY A 319 2.30 -22.64 -24.79
N ASP A 320 1.80 -21.88 -25.76
CA ASP A 320 1.61 -20.44 -25.65
C ASP A 320 0.59 -20.08 -24.55
N CYS A 321 0.88 -19.00 -23.84
CA CYS A 321 -0.02 -18.38 -22.90
C CYS A 321 -1.29 -17.83 -23.54
N PRO A 322 -2.49 -18.08 -22.98
CA PRO A 322 -3.70 -17.44 -23.49
C PRO A 322 -3.66 -15.92 -23.25
N GLU A 323 -3.88 -15.14 -24.32
CA GLU A 323 -4.04 -13.66 -24.30
C GLU A 323 -5.28 -13.19 -23.52
#